data_AF-A0A5N7DDZ8-F1
#
_entry.id   AF-A0A5N7DDZ8-F1
#
_cell.length_a   1.000
_cell.length_b   1.000
_cell.length_c   1.000
_cell.angle_alpha   90.00
_cell.angle_beta   90.00
_cell.angle_gamma   90.00
#
_symmetry.space_group_name_H-M   'P 1'
#
loop_
_entity.id
_entity.type
_entity.pdbx_description
1 polymer ?
#
loop_
_entity_poly.entity_id
_entity_poly.type
_entity_poly.pdbx_seq_one_letter_code
_entity_poly.pdbx_strand_id
1 'polypeptide(L)'
;MALTIPTHKYYNSSAKLPPPRAAGAKKINTPTDVIPPAWMRLKEDLPYYMTLSCSPEAMMSTFCGAFWEHDIPCNLVSPWLHPVLNEILGGTSGTLGSHAEALAFIGAIRQPKFSALWIGAVASGLGPEILHRVRRGRPPLDLHAFPWTGCPQSFMDIAGSGPYTYKNPQYILRADVWRLMHLPSTDPEDECYRYRSSTPWAPCGTSLVKDCALRVVAHLECSRHEYKYDHWNWYLQDGTTIQDRGLLEQPTVAVSEYHPDGFSIKAYRDFKRTNFDQIASQDASLDIFQWFCIGGEGLPPESIYQDDWLRVIWEEDDSEVDADETDDRDSQGPVGKSNDRLESWLKTAG
;
A
#
# COMPACT_ATOMS: atom_id res chain seq x y z
N MET A 1 0.30 20.35 5.87
CA MET A 1 -1.03 21.00 5.80
C MET A 1 -1.23 21.72 4.47
N ALA A 2 -0.44 22.74 4.12
CA ALA A 2 -0.63 23.40 2.80
C ALA A 2 -0.43 22.43 1.62
N LEU A 3 0.61 21.58 1.71
CA LEU A 3 0.94 20.57 0.70
C LEU A 3 -0.08 19.41 0.60
N THR A 4 -1.10 19.36 1.46
CA THR A 4 -2.16 18.34 1.36
C THR A 4 -3.46 18.89 0.78
N ILE A 5 -3.53 20.20 0.53
CA ILE A 5 -4.71 20.86 -0.06
C ILE A 5 -5.07 20.28 -1.44
N PRO A 6 -4.12 20.02 -2.37
CA PRO A 6 -4.47 19.39 -3.65
C PRO A 6 -5.15 18.04 -3.47
N THR A 7 -4.64 17.21 -2.55
CA THR A 7 -5.24 15.91 -2.22
C THR A 7 -6.65 16.06 -1.64
N HIS A 8 -6.86 17.02 -0.74
CA HIS A 8 -8.21 17.32 -0.23
C HIS A 8 -9.19 17.66 -1.35
N LYS A 9 -8.77 18.52 -2.28
CA LYS A 9 -9.61 18.92 -3.41
C LYS A 9 -9.94 17.73 -4.31
N TYR A 10 -8.96 16.88 -4.61
CA TYR A 10 -9.13 15.71 -5.46
C TYR A 10 -10.16 14.73 -4.89
N TYR A 11 -10.08 14.44 -3.59
CA TYR A 11 -11.00 13.52 -2.91
C TYR A 11 -12.25 14.19 -2.33
N ASN A 12 -12.58 15.41 -2.79
CA ASN A 12 -13.75 16.17 -2.33
C ASN A 12 -13.85 16.32 -0.80
N SER A 13 -12.72 16.32 -0.10
CA SER A 13 -12.66 16.49 1.36
C SER A 13 -12.35 17.93 1.75
N SER A 14 -12.94 18.38 2.86
CA SER A 14 -12.73 19.74 3.36
C SER A 14 -11.42 19.85 4.15
N ALA A 15 -10.48 20.63 3.64
CA ALA A 15 -9.24 20.94 4.35
C ALA A 15 -9.52 21.78 5.61
N LYS A 16 -9.09 21.28 6.77
CA LYS A 16 -9.12 22.01 8.04
C LYS A 16 -7.80 22.75 8.19
N LEU A 17 -7.88 24.07 8.38
CA LEU A 17 -6.72 24.88 8.73
C LEU A 17 -6.82 25.28 10.20
N PRO A 18 -5.69 25.31 10.94
CA PRO A 18 -5.71 25.84 12.29
C PRO A 18 -6.19 27.30 12.22
N PRO A 19 -7.05 27.74 13.15
CA PRO A 19 -7.48 29.13 13.18
C PRO A 19 -6.25 30.03 13.31
N PRO A 20 -6.21 31.17 12.61
CA PRO A 20 -5.12 32.12 12.76
C PRO A 20 -5.03 32.50 14.24
N ARG A 21 -3.88 32.24 14.87
CA ARG A 21 -3.64 32.69 16.24
C ARG A 21 -3.70 34.21 16.23
N ALA A 22 -4.59 34.80 17.03
CA ALA A 22 -4.60 36.25 17.25
C ALA A 22 -3.18 36.70 17.59
N ALA A 23 -2.70 37.71 16.86
CA ALA A 23 -1.31 38.14 16.84
C ALA A 23 -0.78 38.48 18.24
N GLY A 24 -0.21 37.49 18.89
CA GLY A 24 0.67 37.59 20.05
C GLY A 24 1.87 36.70 19.83
N ALA A 25 2.34 36.60 18.58
CA ALA A 25 3.58 35.91 18.26
C ALA A 25 4.69 36.63 19.02
N LYS A 26 5.03 36.13 20.22
CA LYS A 26 6.34 36.36 20.80
C LYS A 26 7.30 36.01 19.68
N LYS A 27 8.01 37.01 19.15
CA LYS A 27 9.13 36.75 18.24
C LYS A 27 9.92 35.65 18.91
N ILE A 28 9.96 34.48 18.30
CA ILE A 28 10.81 33.42 18.79
C ILE A 28 12.20 33.93 18.46
N ASN A 29 12.80 34.67 19.40
CA ASN A 29 14.20 35.08 19.36
C ASN A 29 15.07 33.84 19.66
N THR A 30 14.77 32.68 19.05
CA THR A 30 15.73 31.59 18.99
C THR A 30 16.83 32.06 18.04
N PRO A 31 18.09 32.13 18.51
CA PRO A 31 19.21 32.34 17.61
C PRO A 31 19.11 31.35 16.45
N THR A 32 19.43 31.81 15.25
CA THR A 32 19.44 30.99 14.02
C THR A 32 20.34 29.74 14.18
N ASP A 33 21.25 29.77 15.16
CA ASP A 33 22.17 28.69 15.54
C ASP A 33 21.51 27.51 16.30
N VAL A 34 20.21 27.55 16.59
CA VAL A 34 19.47 26.49 17.32
C VAL A 34 18.37 25.85 16.48
N ILE A 35 18.45 25.91 15.14
CA ILE A 35 17.54 25.15 14.29
C ILE A 35 17.96 23.67 14.38
N PRO A 36 17.11 22.77 14.90
CA PRO A 36 17.47 21.36 14.98
C PRO A 36 17.78 20.83 13.57
N PRO A 37 18.80 19.96 13.39
CA PRO A 37 19.18 19.45 12.07
C PRO A 37 18.03 18.88 11.23
N ALA A 38 17.01 18.29 11.89
CA ALA A 38 15.80 17.79 11.24
C ALA A 38 14.98 18.87 10.51
N TRP A 39 14.95 20.11 11.03
CA TRP A 39 14.24 21.22 10.39
C TRP A 39 14.99 21.77 9.17
N MET A 40 16.33 21.72 9.18
CA MET A 40 17.13 22.07 8.00
C MET A 40 16.89 21.08 6.86
N ARG A 41 16.89 19.77 7.16
CA ARG A 41 16.53 18.72 6.18
C ARG A 41 15.13 18.92 5.60
N LEU A 42 14.13 19.19 6.44
CA LEU A 42 12.76 19.43 5.96
C LEU A 42 12.67 20.61 4.98
N LYS A 43 13.50 21.64 5.18
CA LYS A 43 13.59 22.79 4.26
C LYS A 43 14.24 22.40 2.94
N GLU A 44 15.28 21.56 2.99
CA GLU A 44 15.96 21.02 1.80
C GLU A 44 15.04 20.09 0.99
N ASP A 45 14.21 19.30 1.67
CA ASP A 45 13.24 18.37 1.08
C ASP A 45 11.93 19.04 0.61
N LEU A 46 11.76 20.34 0.87
CA LEU A 46 10.52 21.05 0.53
C LEU A 46 10.16 21.00 -0.96
N PRO A 47 11.09 21.23 -1.92
CA PRO A 47 10.78 21.10 -3.34
C PRO A 47 10.24 19.71 -3.69
N TYR A 48 10.84 18.66 -3.13
CA TYR A 48 10.38 17.29 -3.32
C TYR A 48 8.95 17.07 -2.79
N TYR A 49 8.65 17.53 -1.58
CA TYR A 49 7.29 17.43 -1.04
C TYR A 49 6.27 18.28 -1.81
N MET A 50 6.70 19.41 -2.38
CA MET A 50 5.85 20.21 -3.27
C MET A 50 5.54 19.43 -4.56
N THR A 51 6.53 18.80 -5.17
CA THR A 51 6.34 17.96 -6.35
C THR A 51 5.38 16.80 -6.08
N LEU A 52 5.57 16.08 -4.98
CA LEU A 52 4.65 15.01 -4.57
C LEU A 52 3.21 15.51 -4.39
N SER A 53 3.04 16.71 -3.81
CA SER A 53 1.70 17.28 -3.62
C SER A 53 0.94 17.55 -4.93
N CYS A 54 1.65 17.58 -6.07
CA CYS A 54 1.03 17.68 -7.39
C CYS A 54 0.39 16.37 -7.86
N SER A 55 0.65 15.23 -7.20
CA SER A 55 -0.02 13.95 -7.45
C SER A 55 -0.86 13.52 -6.24
N PRO A 56 -2.15 13.90 -6.18
CA PRO A 56 -3.08 13.46 -5.16
C PRO A 56 -3.16 11.94 -4.99
N GLU A 57 -3.04 11.20 -6.08
CA GLU A 57 -3.14 9.74 -6.12
C GLU A 57 -1.91 9.09 -5.50
N ALA A 58 -0.71 9.50 -5.91
CA ALA A 58 0.53 9.04 -5.28
C ALA A 58 0.57 9.37 -3.79
N MET A 59 0.07 10.55 -3.41
CA MET A 59 -0.07 10.95 -2.01
C MET A 59 -1.00 10.01 -1.24
N MET A 60 -2.20 9.75 -1.76
CA MET A 60 -3.17 8.88 -1.09
C MET A 60 -2.71 7.44 -1.04
N SER A 61 -2.16 6.93 -2.14
CA SER A 61 -1.60 5.59 -2.19
C SER A 61 -0.47 5.40 -1.18
N THR A 62 0.42 6.40 -1.04
CA THR A 62 1.46 6.39 -0.01
C THR A 62 0.85 6.41 1.39
N PHE A 63 -0.13 7.27 1.67
CA PHE A 63 -0.81 7.27 2.97
C PHE A 63 -1.49 5.92 3.27
N CYS A 64 -2.15 5.30 2.31
CA CYS A 64 -2.78 4.02 2.55
C CYS A 64 -1.73 2.89 2.71
N GLY A 65 -0.57 2.99 2.05
CA GLY A 65 0.54 2.05 2.15
C GLY A 65 1.10 1.89 3.57
N ALA A 66 0.92 2.87 4.48
CA ALA A 66 1.34 2.68 5.87
C ALA A 66 0.57 1.58 6.60
N PHE A 67 -0.61 1.19 6.10
CA PHE A 67 -1.42 0.10 6.65
C PHE A 67 -1.12 -1.25 5.99
N TRP A 68 -0.26 -1.30 4.99
CA TRP A 68 0.19 -2.53 4.36
C TRP A 68 1.39 -3.14 5.10
N GLU A 69 1.54 -4.46 4.97
CA GLU A 69 2.65 -5.24 5.54
C GLU A 69 3.02 -6.39 4.62
N HIS A 70 4.32 -6.63 4.44
CA HIS A 70 4.85 -7.56 3.45
C HIS A 70 4.40 -9.01 3.70
N ASP A 71 4.47 -9.45 4.95
CA ASP A 71 4.25 -10.85 5.33
C ASP A 71 2.77 -11.21 5.54
N ILE A 72 1.87 -10.27 5.24
CA ILE A 72 0.43 -10.46 5.37
C ILE A 72 -0.14 -10.81 3.98
N PRO A 73 -0.54 -12.08 3.75
CA PRO A 73 -1.24 -12.44 2.53
C PRO A 73 -2.68 -11.92 2.52
N CYS A 74 -3.27 -11.89 1.32
CA CYS A 74 -4.65 -11.44 1.07
C CYS A 74 -5.71 -12.06 2.00
N ASN A 75 -5.55 -13.32 2.41
CA ASN A 75 -6.51 -13.99 3.31
C ASN A 75 -6.39 -13.53 4.79
N LEU A 76 -5.31 -12.83 5.17
CA LEU A 76 -5.05 -12.40 6.55
C LEU A 76 -5.17 -10.87 6.74
N VAL A 77 -5.78 -10.17 5.78
CA VAL A 77 -5.91 -8.71 5.82
C VAL A 77 -6.83 -8.23 6.95
N SER A 78 -7.99 -8.87 7.13
CA SER A 78 -8.93 -8.51 8.20
C SER A 78 -8.30 -8.59 9.60
N PRO A 79 -7.66 -9.71 10.01
CA PRO A 79 -7.00 -9.76 11.31
C PRO A 79 -5.81 -8.80 11.43
N TRP A 80 -5.16 -8.42 10.33
CA TRP A 80 -4.08 -7.42 10.33
C TRP A 80 -4.61 -5.99 10.54
N LEU A 81 -5.66 -5.60 9.82
CA LEU A 81 -6.23 -4.24 9.90
C LEU A 81 -7.08 -4.02 11.15
N HIS A 82 -7.67 -5.07 11.71
CA HIS A 82 -8.62 -4.95 12.81
C HIS A 82 -8.06 -4.25 14.06
N PRO A 83 -6.86 -4.62 14.58
CA PRO A 83 -6.31 -3.96 15.76
C PRO A 83 -6.11 -2.44 15.57
N VAL A 84 -5.58 -2.03 14.41
CA VAL A 84 -5.31 -0.61 14.16
C VAL A 84 -6.60 0.17 13.91
N LEU A 85 -7.51 -0.35 13.08
CA LEU A 85 -8.71 0.38 12.69
C LEU A 85 -9.78 0.41 13.78
N ASN A 86 -9.99 -0.69 14.50
CA ASN A 86 -11.12 -0.84 15.41
C ASN A 86 -10.73 -0.63 16.87
N GLU A 87 -9.61 -1.19 17.31
CA GLU A 87 -9.20 -1.13 18.71
C GLU A 87 -8.43 0.15 19.06
N ILE A 88 -7.54 0.60 18.16
CA ILE A 88 -6.74 1.82 18.36
C ILE A 88 -7.48 3.05 17.85
N LEU A 89 -7.95 3.03 16.60
CA LEU A 89 -8.55 4.19 15.94
C LEU A 89 -10.08 4.24 16.05
N GLY A 90 -10.73 3.11 16.32
CA GLY A 90 -12.19 2.97 16.41
C GLY A 90 -12.77 3.16 17.82
N GLY A 91 -11.91 3.37 18.83
CA GLY A 91 -12.32 3.49 20.23
C GLY A 91 -13.28 4.66 20.47
N THR A 92 -14.52 4.35 20.88
CA THR A 92 -15.63 5.29 21.12
C THR A 92 -15.47 6.21 22.35
N SER A 93 -14.28 6.32 22.97
CA SER A 93 -14.11 7.00 24.28
C SER A 93 -12.91 7.98 24.36
N GLY A 94 -12.20 8.23 23.27
CA GLY A 94 -11.12 9.22 23.24
C GLY A 94 -11.59 10.60 22.76
N THR A 95 -10.99 11.68 23.30
CA THR A 95 -11.09 13.01 22.68
C THR A 95 -10.64 12.92 21.22
N LEU A 96 -11.35 13.58 20.30
CA LEU A 96 -11.09 13.53 18.86
C LEU A 96 -9.62 13.82 18.50
N GLY A 97 -8.91 14.60 19.33
CA GLY A 97 -7.48 14.88 19.20
C GLY A 97 -6.56 13.67 19.40
N SER A 98 -6.89 12.76 20.33
CA SER A 98 -6.03 11.60 20.64
C SER A 98 -5.96 10.58 19.50
N HIS A 99 -7.03 10.41 18.74
CA HIS A 99 -7.07 9.48 17.60
C HIS A 99 -6.33 10.05 16.38
N ALA A 100 -6.46 11.36 16.15
CA ALA A 100 -5.73 12.05 15.09
C ALA A 100 -4.21 12.01 15.35
N GLU A 101 -3.77 12.25 16.59
CA GLU A 101 -2.36 12.10 16.95
C GLU A 101 -1.88 10.67 16.75
N ALA A 102 -2.62 9.66 17.22
CA ALA A 102 -2.28 8.25 17.04
C ALA A 102 -2.13 7.89 15.56
N LEU A 103 -3.07 8.30 14.70
CA LEU A 103 -3.00 8.08 13.27
C LEU A 103 -1.76 8.72 12.63
N ALA A 104 -1.45 9.97 13.01
CA ALA A 104 -0.27 10.66 12.50
C ALA A 104 1.03 9.95 12.92
N PHE A 105 1.11 9.45 14.15
CA PHE A 105 2.26 8.68 14.63
C PHE A 105 2.39 7.31 13.96
N ILE A 106 1.29 6.57 13.78
CA ILE A 106 1.30 5.29 13.05
C ILE A 106 1.89 5.50 11.66
N GLY A 107 1.38 6.49 10.92
CA GLY A 107 1.87 6.82 9.59
C GLY A 107 3.34 7.25 9.59
N ALA A 108 3.73 8.15 10.49
CA ALA A 108 5.11 8.63 10.60
C ALA A 108 6.11 7.53 11.00
N ILE A 109 5.72 6.56 11.84
CA ILE A 109 6.57 5.43 12.24
C ILE A 109 6.70 4.43 11.10
N ARG A 110 5.59 4.10 10.42
CA ARG A 110 5.60 3.12 9.34
C ARG A 110 6.19 3.66 8.04
N GLN A 111 6.16 4.98 7.84
CA GLN A 111 6.74 5.66 6.67
C GLN A 111 7.55 6.91 7.10
N PRO A 112 8.74 6.75 7.69
CA PRO A 112 9.53 7.86 8.23
C PRO A 112 9.88 8.95 7.20
N LYS A 113 10.20 8.54 5.96
CA LYS A 113 10.49 9.45 4.83
C LYS A 113 9.30 10.33 4.45
N PHE A 114 8.08 9.90 4.78
CA PHE A 114 6.81 10.58 4.48
C PHE A 114 6.15 11.20 5.73
N SER A 115 6.85 11.20 6.87
CA SER A 115 6.31 11.60 8.18
C SER A 115 5.77 13.03 8.22
N ALA A 116 6.46 14.00 7.59
CA ALA A 116 6.01 15.39 7.55
C ALA A 116 4.66 15.55 6.82
N LEU A 117 4.48 14.80 5.73
CA LEU A 117 3.23 14.78 4.97
C LEU A 117 2.12 14.07 5.76
N TRP A 118 2.43 13.00 6.49
CA TRP A 118 1.49 12.34 7.41
C TRP A 118 0.92 13.27 8.47
N ILE A 119 1.81 13.96 9.20
CA ILE A 119 1.41 14.95 10.21
C ILE A 119 0.56 16.03 9.55
N GLY A 120 0.98 16.50 8.37
CA GLY A 120 0.26 17.49 7.58
C GLY A 120 -1.13 17.04 7.16
N ALA A 121 -1.30 15.80 6.71
CA ALA A 121 -2.54 15.21 6.23
C ALA A 121 -3.54 15.10 7.38
N VAL A 122 -3.14 14.51 8.49
CA VAL A 122 -4.01 14.32 9.65
C VAL A 122 -4.39 15.66 10.28
N ALA A 123 -3.43 16.57 10.46
CA ALA A 123 -3.71 17.92 10.98
C ALA A 123 -4.67 18.71 10.06
N SER A 124 -4.60 18.47 8.74
CA SER A 124 -5.52 19.06 7.77
C SER A 124 -6.88 18.36 7.66
N GLY A 125 -7.11 17.27 8.40
CA GLY A 125 -8.38 16.54 8.40
C GLY A 125 -8.54 15.47 7.32
N LEU A 126 -7.46 15.03 6.67
CA LEU A 126 -7.50 13.98 5.63
C LEU A 126 -7.61 12.56 6.22
N GLY A 127 -7.37 12.40 7.53
CA GLY A 127 -7.34 11.11 8.22
C GLY A 127 -8.55 10.20 7.96
N PRO A 128 -9.81 10.68 8.07
CA PRO A 128 -10.99 9.86 7.82
C PRO A 128 -11.04 9.28 6.40
N GLU A 129 -10.60 10.03 5.40
CA GLU A 129 -10.55 9.58 4.00
C GLU A 129 -9.52 8.46 3.81
N ILE A 130 -8.34 8.61 4.42
CA ILE A 130 -7.31 7.57 4.41
C ILE A 130 -7.85 6.28 5.05
N LEU A 131 -8.51 6.38 6.21
CA LEU A 131 -9.07 5.21 6.90
C LEU A 131 -10.23 4.57 6.13
N HIS A 132 -11.04 5.38 5.43
CA HIS A 132 -12.13 4.87 4.59
C HIS A 132 -11.59 3.95 3.50
N ARG A 133 -10.55 4.38 2.78
CA ARG A 133 -9.92 3.64 1.69
C ARG A 133 -9.21 2.36 2.12
N VAL A 134 -8.64 2.36 3.32
CA VAL A 134 -7.94 1.18 3.86
C VAL A 134 -8.91 0.11 4.38
N ARG A 135 -10.09 0.50 4.86
CA ARG A 135 -10.98 -0.39 5.64
C ARG A 135 -11.34 -1.70 4.96
N ARG A 136 -11.52 -1.70 3.63
CA ARG A 136 -11.88 -2.89 2.85
C ARG A 136 -10.68 -3.70 2.37
N GLY A 137 -9.45 -3.38 2.79
CA GLY A 137 -8.25 -4.08 2.31
C GLY A 137 -7.93 -3.81 0.83
N ARG A 138 -8.59 -2.82 0.21
CA ARG A 138 -8.38 -2.39 -1.18
C ARG A 138 -7.89 -0.94 -1.24
N PRO A 139 -6.78 -0.59 -0.57
CA PRO A 139 -6.26 0.77 -0.66
C PRO A 139 -5.84 1.10 -2.11
N PRO A 140 -5.97 2.36 -2.55
CA PRO A 140 -5.53 2.76 -3.89
C PRO A 140 -4.03 2.54 -4.05
N LEU A 141 -3.63 2.10 -5.24
CA LEU A 141 -2.24 1.87 -5.63
C LEU A 141 -1.80 2.83 -6.72
N ASP A 142 -0.56 3.31 -6.64
CA ASP A 142 0.03 4.20 -7.63
C ASP A 142 1.39 3.64 -8.11
N LEU A 143 1.59 3.63 -9.43
CA LEU A 143 2.79 3.10 -10.11
C LEU A 143 4.09 3.82 -9.79
N HIS A 144 3.98 5.11 -9.47
CA HIS A 144 5.12 6.00 -9.31
C HIS A 144 5.39 6.33 -7.85
N ALA A 145 4.44 6.05 -6.96
CA ALA A 145 4.51 6.47 -5.58
C ALA A 145 5.60 5.75 -4.78
N PHE A 146 5.74 4.42 -4.83
CA PHE A 146 6.88 3.75 -4.19
C PHE A 146 8.22 4.23 -4.78
N PRO A 147 8.43 4.23 -6.10
CA PRO A 147 9.67 4.74 -6.71
C PRO A 147 10.06 6.16 -6.25
N TRP A 148 9.08 7.04 -6.03
CA TRP A 148 9.32 8.41 -5.57
C TRP A 148 9.54 8.52 -4.07
N THR A 149 8.74 7.80 -3.29
CA THR A 149 8.69 7.98 -1.84
C THR A 149 9.62 7.05 -1.08
N GLY A 150 10.10 6.00 -1.75
CA GLY A 150 10.78 4.89 -1.12
C GLY A 150 9.93 4.18 -0.05
N CYS A 151 8.61 4.41 -0.06
CA CYS A 151 7.65 3.82 0.85
C CYS A 151 6.84 2.75 0.11
N PRO A 152 7.14 1.46 0.28
CA PRO A 152 6.44 0.39 -0.42
C PRO A 152 4.94 0.39 -0.07
N GLN A 153 4.11 0.02 -1.03
CA GLN A 153 2.65 0.04 -0.92
C GLN A 153 2.04 -1.33 -1.18
N SER A 154 2.76 -2.21 -1.88
CA SER A 154 2.28 -3.52 -2.30
C SER A 154 3.40 -4.56 -2.31
N PHE A 155 3.01 -5.83 -2.37
CA PHE A 155 3.95 -6.94 -2.56
C PHE A 155 4.73 -6.84 -3.90
N MET A 156 4.22 -6.09 -4.89
CA MET A 156 4.88 -5.87 -6.17
C MET A 156 6.03 -4.86 -6.08
N ASP A 157 6.08 -4.03 -5.04
CA ASP A 157 7.14 -3.04 -4.83
C ASP A 157 8.44 -3.64 -4.28
N ILE A 158 8.41 -4.93 -3.93
CA ILE A 158 9.53 -5.65 -3.32
C ILE A 158 9.82 -6.94 -4.08
N ALA A 159 11.11 -7.20 -4.33
CA ALA A 159 11.57 -8.33 -5.13
C ALA A 159 11.53 -9.69 -4.40
N GLY A 160 11.29 -9.67 -3.08
CA GLY A 160 11.51 -10.82 -2.20
C GLY A 160 13.01 -11.03 -1.92
N SER A 161 13.34 -12.15 -1.28
CA SER A 161 14.73 -12.48 -0.91
C SER A 161 15.04 -13.95 -1.19
N GLY A 162 16.33 -14.26 -1.36
CA GLY A 162 16.80 -15.63 -1.60
C GLY A 162 16.40 -16.19 -2.98
N PRO A 163 16.51 -17.51 -3.18
CA PRO A 163 16.09 -18.17 -4.42
C PRO A 163 14.56 -18.12 -4.61
N TYR A 164 14.09 -18.32 -5.84
CA TYR A 164 12.65 -18.40 -6.14
C TYR A 164 12.02 -19.70 -5.64
N THR A 165 12.78 -20.80 -5.61
CA THR A 165 12.30 -22.06 -5.05
C THR A 165 12.08 -21.97 -3.54
N TYR A 166 10.97 -22.48 -3.05
CA TYR A 166 10.55 -22.36 -1.65
C TYR A 166 10.58 -23.69 -0.92
N LYS A 167 11.51 -23.84 0.04
CA LYS A 167 11.78 -25.04 0.88
C LYS A 167 12.20 -26.29 0.09
N ASN A 168 11.51 -26.61 -0.99
CA ASN A 168 11.75 -27.71 -1.91
C ASN A 168 11.80 -27.14 -3.35
N PRO A 169 12.76 -27.59 -4.20
CA PRO A 169 12.87 -27.15 -5.60
C PRO A 169 11.61 -27.30 -6.45
N GLN A 170 10.66 -28.13 -6.04
CA GLN A 170 9.39 -28.35 -6.76
C GLN A 170 8.35 -27.25 -6.50
N TYR A 171 8.59 -26.35 -5.55
CA TYR A 171 7.64 -25.33 -5.14
C TYR A 171 8.21 -23.93 -5.28
N ILE A 172 7.33 -22.98 -5.59
CA ILE A 172 7.59 -21.54 -5.65
C ILE A 172 6.47 -20.82 -4.89
N LEU A 173 6.79 -19.69 -4.23
CA LEU A 173 5.76 -18.86 -3.60
C LEU A 173 4.82 -18.31 -4.66
N ARG A 174 3.50 -18.34 -4.42
CA ARG A 174 2.53 -17.81 -5.39
C ARG A 174 2.76 -16.33 -5.69
N ALA A 175 3.18 -15.57 -4.66
CA ALA A 175 3.58 -14.17 -4.82
C ALA A 175 4.75 -14.00 -5.80
N ASP A 176 5.71 -14.93 -5.81
CA ASP A 176 6.84 -14.91 -6.73
C ASP A 176 6.45 -15.31 -8.15
N VAL A 177 5.59 -16.32 -8.30
CA VAL A 177 4.98 -16.65 -9.60
C VAL A 177 4.36 -15.40 -10.20
N TRP A 178 3.57 -14.67 -9.42
CA TRP A 178 2.82 -13.53 -9.93
C TRP A 178 3.70 -12.31 -10.22
N ARG A 179 4.75 -12.08 -9.42
CA ARG A 179 5.79 -11.08 -9.76
C ARG A 179 6.47 -11.39 -11.10
N LEU A 180 6.85 -12.65 -11.31
CA LEU A 180 7.53 -13.10 -12.53
C LEU A 180 6.63 -13.04 -13.75
N MET A 181 5.33 -13.33 -13.60
CA MET A 181 4.35 -13.17 -14.67
C MET A 181 4.23 -11.71 -15.13
N HIS A 182 4.38 -10.75 -14.22
CA HIS A 182 4.26 -9.31 -14.51
C HIS A 182 5.61 -8.63 -14.82
N LEU A 183 6.63 -9.39 -15.18
CA LEU A 183 7.85 -8.80 -15.77
C LEU A 183 7.56 -8.36 -17.21
N PRO A 184 8.18 -7.25 -17.69
CA PRO A 184 7.95 -6.78 -19.04
C PRO A 184 8.45 -7.82 -20.03
N SER A 185 7.61 -8.16 -21.01
CA SER A 185 7.98 -9.09 -22.07
C SER A 185 8.78 -8.38 -23.17
N THR A 186 9.58 -9.15 -23.90
CA THR A 186 10.19 -8.69 -25.15
C THR A 186 9.20 -8.66 -26.31
N ASP A 187 8.05 -9.32 -26.14
CA ASP A 187 6.96 -9.28 -27.10
C ASP A 187 6.21 -7.94 -26.99
N PRO A 188 6.18 -7.10 -28.04
CA PRO A 188 5.49 -5.82 -28.01
C PRO A 188 3.97 -5.94 -27.88
N GLU A 189 3.37 -7.10 -28.17
CA GLU A 189 1.92 -7.34 -28.00
C GLU A 189 1.56 -7.84 -26.60
N ASP A 190 2.55 -8.31 -25.81
CA ASP A 190 2.31 -8.76 -24.44
C ASP A 190 2.27 -7.57 -23.47
N GLU A 191 1.06 -7.06 -23.26
CA GLU A 191 0.77 -5.97 -22.34
C GLU A 191 0.43 -6.44 -20.91
N CYS A 192 0.74 -7.70 -20.53
CA CYS A 192 0.42 -8.22 -19.19
C CYS A 192 0.99 -7.35 -18.06
N TYR A 193 2.15 -6.72 -18.27
CA TYR A 193 2.78 -5.81 -17.32
C TYR A 193 2.02 -4.50 -17.10
N ARG A 194 1.07 -4.14 -17.98
CA ARG A 194 0.29 -2.90 -17.88
C ARG A 194 -0.84 -3.00 -16.86
N TYR A 195 -1.38 -4.19 -16.64
CA TYR A 195 -2.44 -4.41 -15.67
C TYR A 195 -1.80 -4.70 -14.31
N ARG A 196 -1.87 -3.75 -13.38
CA ARG A 196 -1.43 -3.98 -11.99
C ARG A 196 -2.58 -4.49 -11.14
N SER A 197 -2.22 -5.21 -10.08
CA SER A 197 -3.20 -5.64 -9.10
C SER A 197 -3.90 -4.43 -8.50
N SER A 198 -5.22 -4.52 -8.33
CA SER A 198 -6.02 -3.53 -7.59
C SER A 198 -5.80 -3.61 -6.07
N THR A 199 -5.02 -4.58 -5.60
CA THR A 199 -4.81 -4.82 -4.18
C THR A 199 -3.33 -4.97 -3.83
N PRO A 200 -2.89 -4.44 -2.67
CA PRO A 200 -1.48 -4.46 -2.29
C PRO A 200 -1.00 -5.82 -1.76
N TRP A 201 -1.93 -6.72 -1.42
CA TRP A 201 -1.64 -7.92 -0.64
C TRP A 201 -1.15 -9.05 -1.54
N ALA A 202 -0.21 -9.84 -1.02
CA ALA A 202 0.29 -10.99 -1.76
C ALA A 202 -0.76 -12.12 -1.81
N PRO A 203 -0.79 -12.93 -2.88
CA PRO A 203 -1.54 -14.18 -2.86
C PRO A 203 -0.93 -15.13 -1.82
N CYS A 204 -1.78 -15.86 -1.10
CA CYS A 204 -1.32 -16.85 -0.13
C CYS A 204 -0.71 -18.08 -0.82
N GLY A 205 0.03 -18.91 -0.08
CA GLY A 205 0.40 -20.26 -0.53
C GLY A 205 1.55 -20.37 -1.54
N THR A 206 1.68 -21.57 -2.10
CA THR A 206 2.73 -21.97 -3.05
C THR A 206 2.12 -22.62 -4.27
N SER A 207 2.87 -22.62 -5.36
CA SER A 207 2.54 -23.29 -6.62
C SER A 207 3.60 -24.34 -6.95
N LEU A 208 3.20 -25.37 -7.68
CA LEU A 208 4.13 -26.38 -8.19
C LEU A 208 4.85 -25.82 -9.41
N VAL A 209 6.17 -25.89 -9.41
CA VAL A 209 7.00 -25.36 -10.51
C VAL A 209 6.61 -25.96 -11.86
N LYS A 210 6.29 -27.26 -11.89
CA LYS A 210 5.85 -27.96 -13.12
C LYS A 210 4.51 -27.48 -13.68
N ASP A 211 3.71 -26.81 -12.86
CA ASP A 211 2.38 -26.32 -13.19
C ASP A 211 2.40 -24.79 -13.47
N CYS A 212 3.57 -24.15 -13.36
CA CYS A 212 3.78 -22.74 -13.65
C CYS A 212 4.01 -22.49 -15.15
N ALA A 213 3.68 -21.29 -15.61
CA ALA A 213 3.98 -20.81 -16.97
C ALA A 213 5.48 -20.91 -17.29
N LEU A 214 5.81 -21.18 -18.56
CA LEU A 214 7.20 -21.36 -19.00
C LEU A 214 8.07 -20.13 -18.70
N ARG A 215 7.51 -18.93 -18.79
CA ARG A 215 8.21 -17.68 -18.42
C ARG A 215 8.63 -17.66 -16.97
N VAL A 216 7.80 -18.15 -16.05
CA VAL A 216 8.14 -18.25 -14.62
C VAL A 216 9.27 -19.25 -14.43
N VAL A 217 9.17 -20.42 -15.08
CA VAL A 217 10.18 -21.48 -14.99
C VAL A 217 11.54 -21.02 -15.53
N ALA A 218 11.56 -20.19 -16.58
CA ALA A 218 12.78 -19.63 -17.17
C ALA A 218 13.58 -18.74 -16.19
N HIS A 219 12.93 -18.20 -15.16
CA HIS A 219 13.54 -17.27 -14.21
C HIS A 219 13.90 -17.90 -12.85
N LEU A 220 13.72 -19.20 -12.65
CA LEU A 220 13.95 -19.85 -11.35
C LEU A 220 15.41 -19.74 -10.84
N GLU A 221 16.37 -19.80 -11.76
CA GLU A 221 17.80 -19.70 -11.48
C GLU A 221 18.32 -18.26 -11.53
N CYS A 222 17.47 -17.30 -11.88
CA CYS A 222 17.84 -15.89 -11.85
C CYS A 222 18.00 -15.42 -10.40
N SER A 223 18.88 -14.43 -10.21
CA SER A 223 18.78 -13.57 -9.03
C SER A 223 17.42 -12.87 -9.02
N ARG A 224 17.00 -12.37 -7.85
CA ARG A 224 15.72 -11.65 -7.73
C ARG A 224 15.64 -10.50 -8.76
N HIS A 225 14.55 -10.50 -9.51
CA HIS A 225 14.19 -9.40 -10.40
C HIS A 225 13.60 -8.25 -9.59
N GLU A 226 14.09 -7.04 -9.84
CA GLU A 226 13.65 -5.84 -9.14
C GLU A 226 13.48 -4.68 -10.12
N TYR A 227 12.46 -3.86 -9.89
CA TYR A 227 12.31 -2.58 -10.57
C TYR A 227 13.10 -1.52 -9.81
N LYS A 228 14.05 -0.88 -10.50
CA LYS A 228 14.81 0.25 -9.94
C LYS A 228 14.29 1.55 -10.52
N TYR A 229 13.95 2.47 -9.64
CA TYR A 229 13.80 3.86 -10.01
C TYR A 229 15.13 4.39 -10.55
N ASP A 230 15.10 5.15 -11.63
CA ASP A 230 16.29 5.82 -12.16
C ASP A 230 16.19 7.34 -11.97
N HIS A 231 15.29 8.00 -12.70
CA HIS A 231 15.05 9.43 -12.61
C HIS A 231 13.76 9.85 -13.33
N TRP A 232 13.37 11.11 -13.16
CA TRP A 232 12.34 11.80 -13.91
C TRP A 232 12.93 12.80 -14.88
N ASN A 233 12.23 13.01 -15.99
CA ASN A 233 12.56 14.01 -16.97
C ASN A 233 11.51 15.12 -16.92
N TRP A 234 11.90 16.30 -16.45
CA TRP A 234 11.10 17.51 -16.49
C TRP A 234 11.29 18.19 -17.84
N TYR A 235 10.25 18.17 -18.67
CA TYR A 235 10.23 18.89 -19.94
C TYR A 235 9.79 20.33 -19.70
N LEU A 236 10.71 21.27 -19.86
CA LEU A 236 10.46 22.70 -19.67
C LEU A 236 9.89 23.34 -20.94
N GLN A 237 9.20 24.47 -20.77
CA GLN A 237 8.57 25.19 -21.87
C GLN A 237 9.59 25.72 -22.91
N ASP A 238 10.83 25.93 -22.50
CA ASP A 238 11.93 26.33 -23.39
C ASP A 238 12.54 25.16 -24.20
N GLY A 239 11.99 23.96 -24.06
CA GLY A 239 12.43 22.74 -24.74
C GLY A 239 13.60 22.03 -24.06
N THR A 240 14.07 22.53 -22.92
CA THR A 240 15.10 21.83 -22.13
C THR A 240 14.50 20.71 -21.28
N THR A 241 15.32 19.71 -20.96
CA THR A 241 14.96 18.60 -20.09
C THR A 241 15.85 18.60 -18.85
N ILE A 242 15.23 18.60 -17.67
CA ILE A 242 15.95 18.47 -16.39
C ILE A 242 15.74 17.06 -15.85
N GLN A 243 16.84 16.38 -15.54
CA GLN A 243 16.79 15.09 -14.84
C GLN A 243 16.69 15.30 -13.33
N ASP A 244 15.71 14.65 -12.71
CA ASP A 244 15.48 14.68 -11.27
C ASP A 244 15.46 13.27 -10.70
N ARG A 245 16.41 12.99 -9.80
CA ARG A 245 16.54 11.67 -9.16
C ARG A 245 15.63 11.51 -7.92
N GLY A 246 14.77 12.49 -7.61
CA GLY A 246 13.85 12.40 -6.48
C GLY A 246 14.56 12.44 -5.12
N LEU A 247 13.92 11.89 -4.08
CA LEU A 247 14.50 11.85 -2.74
C LEU A 247 15.75 10.93 -2.75
N LEU A 248 16.91 11.50 -2.42
CA LEU A 248 18.19 10.79 -2.35
C LEU A 248 18.04 9.47 -1.56
N GLU A 249 18.65 8.40 -2.08
CA GLU A 249 18.77 7.08 -1.44
C GLU A 249 19.42 7.20 -0.06
N GLN A 250 18.62 7.47 0.98
CA GLN A 250 18.96 7.06 2.33
C GLN A 250 18.45 5.63 2.51
N PRO A 251 19.23 4.73 3.13
CA PRO A 251 18.80 3.36 3.37
C PRO A 251 17.43 3.37 4.05
N THR A 252 16.45 2.72 3.43
CA THR A 252 15.17 2.47 4.09
C THR A 252 15.44 1.45 5.17
N VAL A 253 15.60 1.89 6.42
CA VAL A 253 15.59 0.98 7.57
C VAL A 253 14.19 0.39 7.63
N ALA A 254 14.08 -0.94 7.56
CA ALA A 254 12.80 -1.62 7.70
C ALA A 254 12.12 -1.18 9.01
N VAL A 255 10.79 -1.07 9.03
CA VAL A 255 10.02 -0.68 10.23
C VAL A 255 10.36 -1.56 11.44
N SER A 256 10.74 -2.82 11.19
CA SER A 256 11.22 -3.78 12.21
C SER A 256 12.55 -3.37 12.87
N GLU A 257 13.39 -2.60 12.19
CA GLU A 257 14.72 -2.18 12.64
C GLU A 257 14.75 -0.72 13.14
N TYR A 258 13.70 0.06 12.87
CA TYR A 258 13.59 1.42 13.40
C TYR A 258 13.07 1.36 14.85
N HIS A 259 13.99 1.21 15.79
CA HIS A 259 13.73 1.61 17.17
C HIS A 259 13.91 3.12 17.26
N PRO A 260 12.84 3.92 17.45
CA PRO A 260 13.03 5.33 17.71
C PRO A 260 13.73 5.46 19.07
N ASP A 261 15.03 5.79 19.03
CA ASP A 261 15.84 6.08 20.22
C ASP A 261 15.07 7.06 21.11
N GLY A 262 14.72 6.62 22.33
CA GLY A 262 14.04 7.44 23.34
C GLY A 262 12.56 7.12 23.61
N PHE A 263 11.91 6.20 22.88
CA PHE A 263 10.58 5.72 23.27
C PHE A 263 10.67 4.47 24.15
N SER A 264 10.59 4.67 25.47
CA SER A 264 10.35 3.56 26.40
C SER A 264 8.90 3.12 26.30
N ILE A 265 8.65 1.84 25.98
CA ILE A 265 7.32 1.25 26.11
C ILE A 265 6.90 1.38 27.57
N LYS A 266 5.92 2.25 27.85
CA LYS A 266 5.45 2.49 29.23
C LYS A 266 4.53 1.38 29.73
N ALA A 267 3.73 0.81 28.85
CA ALA A 267 2.81 -0.27 29.17
C ALA A 267 2.40 -1.01 27.89
N TYR A 268 2.32 -2.33 27.99
CA TYR A 268 1.59 -3.14 27.00
C TYR A 268 0.10 -3.03 27.29
N ARG A 269 -0.71 -2.85 26.25
CA ARG A 269 -2.17 -2.96 26.34
C ARG A 269 -2.59 -4.21 25.61
N ASP A 270 -3.12 -5.14 26.37
CA ASP A 270 -3.82 -6.29 25.80
C ASP A 270 -5.22 -5.83 25.38
N PHE A 271 -5.46 -5.83 24.08
CA PHE A 271 -6.82 -5.70 23.57
C PHE A 271 -7.51 -7.06 23.73
N LYS A 272 -8.73 -7.04 24.27
CA LYS A 272 -9.54 -8.27 24.28
C LYS A 272 -9.78 -8.68 22.84
N ARG A 273 -9.63 -9.97 22.55
CA ARG A 273 -9.98 -10.50 21.24
C ARG A 273 -11.47 -10.25 21.00
N THR A 274 -11.76 -9.28 20.16
CA THR A 274 -13.11 -8.96 19.69
C THR A 274 -13.38 -9.77 18.43
N ASN A 275 -14.65 -10.05 18.17
CA ASN A 275 -15.05 -10.61 16.89
C ASN A 275 -14.84 -9.54 15.81
N PHE A 276 -14.33 -9.96 14.67
CA PHE A 276 -14.14 -9.12 13.49
C PHE A 276 -14.70 -9.82 12.26
N ASP A 277 -15.22 -9.05 11.32
CA ASP A 277 -15.65 -9.59 10.02
C ASP A 277 -14.43 -9.94 9.14
N GLN A 278 -14.68 -10.63 8.04
CA GLN A 278 -13.64 -11.06 7.09
C GLN A 278 -13.68 -10.27 5.77
N ILE A 279 -14.39 -9.14 5.72
CA ILE A 279 -14.68 -8.42 4.47
C ILE A 279 -13.37 -7.99 3.80
N ALA A 280 -12.42 -7.44 4.56
CA ALA A 280 -11.16 -6.98 4.00
C ALA A 280 -10.30 -8.12 3.42
N SER A 281 -10.33 -9.30 4.05
CA SER A 281 -9.67 -10.50 3.55
C SER A 281 -10.37 -11.05 2.31
N GLN A 282 -11.70 -11.02 2.28
CA GLN A 282 -12.50 -11.44 1.13
C GLN A 282 -12.19 -10.57 -0.09
N ASP A 283 -12.34 -9.26 0.06
CA ASP A 283 -12.12 -8.30 -1.02
C ASP A 283 -10.69 -8.38 -1.55
N ALA A 284 -9.68 -8.37 -0.66
CA ALA A 284 -8.29 -8.51 -1.07
C ALA A 284 -8.00 -9.84 -1.80
N SER A 285 -8.66 -10.92 -1.40
CA SER A 285 -8.48 -12.23 -2.03
C SER A 285 -9.19 -12.32 -3.38
N LEU A 286 -10.39 -11.76 -3.51
CA LEU A 286 -11.08 -11.70 -4.80
C LEU A 286 -10.24 -10.91 -5.80
N ASP A 287 -9.74 -9.74 -5.42
CA ASP A 287 -8.96 -8.85 -6.29
C ASP A 287 -7.70 -9.49 -6.83
N ILE A 288 -6.92 -10.09 -5.94
CA ILE A 288 -5.62 -10.61 -6.30
C ILE A 288 -5.83 -11.79 -7.27
N PHE A 289 -6.76 -12.70 -6.97
CA PHE A 289 -7.04 -13.85 -7.84
C PHE A 289 -7.72 -13.48 -9.15
N GLN A 290 -8.59 -12.46 -9.16
CA GLN A 290 -9.16 -11.89 -10.38
C GLN A 290 -8.08 -11.26 -11.27
N TRP A 291 -7.20 -10.46 -10.67
CA TRP A 291 -6.10 -9.85 -11.40
C TRP A 291 -5.20 -10.89 -12.07
N PHE A 292 -4.83 -11.95 -11.33
CA PHE A 292 -4.01 -13.01 -11.90
C PHE A 292 -4.69 -13.71 -13.08
N CYS A 293 -6.01 -13.74 -13.15
CA CYS A 293 -6.68 -14.50 -14.19
C CYS A 293 -6.97 -13.73 -15.46
N ILE A 294 -7.18 -12.41 -15.31
CA ILE A 294 -7.16 -11.49 -16.45
C ILE A 294 -5.75 -11.39 -17.02
N GLY A 295 -4.72 -11.32 -16.16
CA GLY A 295 -3.32 -11.12 -16.57
C GLY A 295 -2.48 -12.39 -16.76
N GLY A 296 -3.03 -13.57 -16.48
CA GLY A 296 -2.30 -14.83 -16.44
C GLY A 296 -2.42 -15.66 -17.72
N GLU A 297 -1.53 -16.63 -17.89
CA GLU A 297 -1.55 -17.58 -19.02
C GLU A 297 -2.51 -18.77 -18.75
N GLY A 298 -3.72 -18.47 -18.28
CA GLY A 298 -4.77 -19.44 -17.94
C GLY A 298 -4.82 -19.87 -16.47
N LEU A 299 -5.76 -20.78 -16.16
CA LEU A 299 -6.01 -21.26 -14.79
C LEU A 299 -5.04 -22.39 -14.40
N PRO A 300 -4.26 -22.23 -13.32
CA PRO A 300 -3.45 -23.31 -12.79
C PRO A 300 -4.31 -24.49 -12.34
N PRO A 301 -3.78 -25.74 -12.39
CA PRO A 301 -4.51 -26.94 -11.98
C PRO A 301 -4.70 -27.05 -10.47
N GLU A 302 -4.17 -26.10 -9.70
CA GLU A 302 -4.17 -26.13 -8.24
C GLU A 302 -5.58 -25.96 -7.69
N SER A 303 -5.92 -26.73 -6.64
CA SER A 303 -7.29 -26.81 -6.12
C SER A 303 -7.86 -25.49 -5.64
N ILE A 304 -7.00 -24.52 -5.30
CA ILE A 304 -7.44 -23.18 -4.88
C ILE A 304 -8.21 -22.46 -6.00
N TYR A 305 -7.83 -22.66 -7.27
CA TYR A 305 -8.51 -22.07 -8.43
C TYR A 305 -9.85 -22.75 -8.73
N GLN A 306 -10.08 -23.94 -8.17
CA GLN A 306 -11.32 -24.71 -8.33
C GLN A 306 -12.32 -24.46 -7.20
N ASP A 307 -11.98 -23.62 -6.22
CA ASP A 307 -12.86 -23.33 -5.11
C ASP A 307 -14.11 -22.58 -5.60
N ASP A 308 -15.30 -23.06 -5.23
CA ASP A 308 -16.59 -22.52 -5.69
C ASP A 308 -16.73 -21.01 -5.40
N TRP A 309 -16.10 -20.48 -4.34
CA TRP A 309 -16.14 -19.03 -4.06
C TRP A 309 -15.28 -18.21 -5.02
N LEU A 310 -14.17 -18.77 -5.52
CA LEU A 310 -13.35 -18.16 -6.56
C LEU A 310 -13.95 -18.40 -7.94
N ARG A 311 -14.63 -19.53 -8.16
CA ARG A 311 -15.20 -19.90 -9.46
C ARG A 311 -16.11 -18.83 -10.06
N VAL A 312 -16.80 -18.05 -9.22
CA VAL A 312 -17.62 -16.91 -9.63
C VAL A 312 -16.79 -15.89 -10.44
N ILE A 313 -15.52 -15.67 -10.10
CA ILE A 313 -14.63 -14.71 -10.76
C ILE A 313 -14.46 -15.02 -12.26
N TRP A 314 -14.28 -16.30 -12.60
CA TRP A 314 -13.94 -16.75 -13.96
C TRP A 314 -15.12 -17.38 -14.70
N GLU A 315 -16.30 -17.50 -14.07
CA GLU A 315 -17.54 -17.94 -14.72
C GLU A 315 -18.44 -16.76 -15.14
N GLU A 316 -18.23 -15.55 -14.60
CA GLU A 316 -19.01 -14.33 -14.91
C GLU A 316 -18.28 -13.36 -15.88
N ASP A 317 -17.10 -13.73 -16.39
CA ASP A 317 -16.16 -12.88 -17.15
C ASP A 317 -16.55 -12.70 -18.65
N ASP A 318 -17.78 -12.23 -18.90
CA ASP A 318 -18.26 -11.77 -20.23
C ASP A 318 -18.35 -10.22 -20.30
N SER A 319 -17.83 -9.48 -19.31
CA SER A 319 -17.85 -8.01 -19.31
C SER A 319 -16.45 -7.42 -19.24
N GLU A 320 -16.03 -6.77 -20.34
CA GLU A 320 -14.85 -5.90 -20.43
C GLU A 320 -14.78 -4.97 -19.22
N VAL A 321 -13.76 -5.14 -18.38
CA VAL A 321 -13.42 -4.22 -17.29
C VAL A 321 -12.58 -3.09 -17.86
N ASP A 322 -13.25 -1.97 -18.19
CA ASP A 322 -12.57 -0.69 -18.41
C ASP A 322 -11.79 -0.33 -17.14
N ALA A 323 -10.47 -0.28 -17.28
CA ALA A 323 -9.57 0.26 -16.28
C ALA A 323 -9.66 1.80 -16.31
N ASP A 324 -10.79 2.35 -15.90
CA ASP A 324 -10.90 3.77 -15.56
C ASP A 324 -11.79 3.98 -14.34
N GLU A 325 -11.33 4.89 -13.48
CA GLU A 325 -11.84 5.34 -12.18
C GLU A 325 -13.17 4.75 -11.68
N THR A 326 -13.13 3.94 -10.61
CA THR A 326 -14.34 3.66 -9.82
C THR A 326 -14.40 4.56 -8.58
N ASP A 327 -15.27 5.58 -8.69
CA ASP A 327 -15.96 6.20 -7.55
C ASP A 327 -16.71 5.08 -6.81
N ASP A 328 -16.35 4.84 -5.55
CA ASP A 328 -16.97 3.88 -4.64
C ASP A 328 -18.43 4.30 -4.37
N ARG A 329 -19.35 3.89 -5.26
CA ARG A 329 -20.79 3.85 -4.96
C ARG A 329 -21.27 2.41 -4.96
N ASP A 330 -21.34 1.87 -3.75
CA ASP A 330 -22.18 0.75 -3.31
C ASP A 330 -22.54 -0.26 -4.41
N SER A 331 -21.62 -1.17 -4.71
CA SER A 331 -21.96 -2.44 -5.35
C SER A 331 -22.28 -3.46 -4.25
N GLN A 332 -23.57 -3.69 -3.99
CA GLN A 332 -24.02 -4.80 -3.16
C GLN A 332 -23.79 -6.12 -3.90
N GLY A 333 -22.78 -6.88 -3.49
CA GLY A 333 -22.56 -8.26 -3.94
C GLY A 333 -23.59 -9.25 -3.34
N PRO A 334 -23.84 -10.40 -4.01
CA PRO A 334 -24.88 -11.34 -3.61
C PRO A 334 -24.50 -12.12 -2.35
N VAL A 335 -25.03 -11.68 -1.22
CA VAL A 335 -24.90 -12.34 0.08
C VAL A 335 -25.88 -13.51 0.16
N GLY A 336 -25.36 -14.73 0.21
CA GLY A 336 -26.15 -15.85 0.73
C GLY A 336 -25.69 -17.22 0.29
N LYS A 337 -24.60 -17.72 0.89
CA LYS A 337 -24.22 -19.14 1.12
C LYS A 337 -22.70 -19.36 1.32
N SER A 338 -21.88 -18.31 1.22
CA SER A 338 -20.40 -18.41 1.16
C SER A 338 -19.65 -18.47 2.51
N ASN A 339 -20.26 -17.99 3.61
CA ASN A 339 -19.49 -17.69 4.84
C ASN A 339 -18.76 -18.89 5.48
N ASP A 340 -19.38 -20.07 5.55
CA ASP A 340 -18.76 -21.24 6.23
C ASP A 340 -17.58 -21.82 5.43
N ARG A 341 -17.63 -21.75 4.10
CA ARG A 341 -16.56 -22.24 3.20
C ARG A 341 -15.41 -21.25 3.12
N LEU A 342 -15.73 -19.95 3.06
CA LEU A 342 -14.76 -18.88 3.18
C LEU A 342 -13.94 -19.02 4.47
N GLU A 343 -14.59 -19.27 5.61
CA GLU A 343 -13.87 -19.45 6.87
C GLU A 343 -12.87 -20.62 6.82
N SER A 344 -13.20 -21.70 6.11
CA SER A 344 -12.26 -22.80 5.89
C SER A 344 -11.11 -22.37 4.99
N TRP A 345 -11.40 -21.67 3.88
CA TRP A 345 -10.37 -21.18 2.96
C TRP A 345 -9.38 -20.23 3.65
N LEU A 346 -9.88 -19.27 4.44
CA LEU A 346 -9.05 -18.34 5.22
C LEU A 346 -8.14 -19.07 6.23
N LYS A 347 -8.55 -20.24 6.73
CA LYS A 347 -7.80 -21.09 7.67
C LYS A 347 -6.79 -22.03 7.01
N THR A 348 -6.86 -22.25 5.70
CA THR A 348 -6.11 -23.34 5.01
C THR A 348 -4.66 -22.96 4.64
N ALA A 349 -4.25 -21.69 4.82
CA ALA A 349 -2.94 -21.20 4.36
C ALA A 349 -2.00 -20.71 5.48
N GLY A 350 -2.01 -21.40 6.63
CA GLY A 350 -1.02 -21.23 7.71
C GLY A 350 0.26 -22.04 7.48
#